data_AF-A0AAV1HUK9-F1
#
_entry.id   AF-A0AAV1HUK9-F1
#
_cell.length_a   1.000
_cell.length_b   1.000
_cell.length_c   1.000
_cell.angle_alpha   90.00
_cell.angle_beta   90.00
_cell.angle_gamma   90.00
#
_symmetry.space_group_name_H-M   'P 1'
#
loop_
_entity.id
_entity.type
_entity.pdbx_description
1 polymer ?
#
loop_
_entity_poly.entity_id
_entity_poly.type
_entity_poly.pdbx_seq_one_letter_code
_entity_poly.pdbx_strand_id
1 'polypeptide(L)'
;MYLQIMWKFLEQSSFHLSESEYSQQLEAVAEYLTLWRVAPTVRAGIRSAKPRGPGYTGGGGARAVTIPLDVAVEGVRSSEWDTF
;
A
#
# COMPACT_ATOMS: atom_id res chain seq x y z
N MET A 1 -8.60 -6.01 -1.64
CA MET A 1 -7.62 -5.01 -2.15
C MET A 1 -6.37 -5.05 -1.26
N TYR A 2 -5.25 -4.46 -1.68
CA TYR A 2 -4.01 -4.41 -0.88
C TYR A 2 -3.42 -3.00 -0.84
N LEU A 3 -2.85 -2.63 0.31
CA LEU A 3 -1.95 -1.47 0.44
C LEU A 3 -0.51 -1.97 0.46
N GLN A 4 0.31 -1.48 -0.46
CA GLN A 4 1.73 -1.84 -0.55
C GLN A 4 2.59 -0.66 -0.11
N ILE A 5 3.31 -0.84 1.00
CA ILE A 5 4.28 0.14 1.48
C ILE A 5 5.62 -0.17 0.79
N MET A 6 6.06 0.76 -0.03
CA MET A 6 7.26 0.62 -0.87
C MET A 6 8.54 0.87 -0.08
N TRP A 7 9.67 0.42 -0.64
CA TRP A 7 11.01 0.62 -0.08
C TRP A 7 11.63 1.98 -0.44
N LYS A 8 10.96 2.75 -1.31
CA LYS A 8 11.34 4.11 -1.65
C LYS A 8 10.74 5.08 -0.63
N PHE A 9 11.56 6.00 -0.14
CA PHE A 9 11.18 7.03 0.83
C PHE A 9 11.82 8.37 0.45
N LEU A 10 11.25 9.47 0.96
CA LEU A 10 11.50 10.84 0.50
C LEU A 10 12.98 11.25 0.53
N GLU A 11 13.73 10.77 1.53
CA GLU A 11 15.14 11.10 1.74
C GLU A 11 16.10 10.40 0.74
N GLN A 12 15.59 9.51 -0.12
CA GLN A 12 16.39 8.93 -1.20
C GLN A 12 16.59 9.95 -2.32
N SER A 13 17.84 10.12 -2.78
CA SER A 13 18.17 11.06 -3.86
C SER A 13 17.42 10.80 -5.18
N SER A 14 17.00 9.56 -5.42
CA SER A 14 16.24 9.13 -6.60
C SER A 14 14.74 8.96 -6.33
N PHE A 15 14.22 9.55 -5.25
CA PHE A 15 12.79 9.60 -5.00
C PHE A 15 12.11 10.47 -6.06
N HIS A 16 11.04 9.96 -6.62
CA HIS A 16 10.39 10.52 -7.81
C HIS A 16 9.47 11.72 -7.55
N LEU A 17 9.20 12.04 -6.28
CA LEU A 17 8.31 13.13 -5.87
C LEU A 17 9.09 14.12 -5.01
N SER A 18 8.73 15.40 -5.10
CA SER A 18 9.12 16.40 -4.11
C SER A 18 8.42 16.14 -2.77
N GLU A 19 8.89 16.81 -1.72
CA GLU A 19 8.27 16.75 -0.39
C GLU A 19 6.78 17.15 -0.42
N SER A 20 6.44 18.21 -1.17
CA SER A 20 5.05 18.67 -1.26
C SER A 20 4.15 17.66 -1.97
N GLU A 21 4.61 17.09 -3.08
CA GLU A 21 3.85 16.10 -3.85
C GLU A 21 3.72 14.79 -3.05
N TYR A 22 4.77 14.40 -2.32
CA TYR A 22 4.71 13.25 -1.44
C TYR A 22 3.68 13.45 -0.31
N SER A 23 3.63 14.63 0.30
CA SER A 23 2.64 14.96 1.33
C SER A 23 1.22 14.93 0.79
N GLN A 24 0.97 15.53 -0.38
CA GLN A 24 -0.34 15.49 -1.06
C GLN A 24 -0.76 14.05 -1.39
N GLN A 25 0.18 13.23 -1.89
CA GLN A 25 -0.10 11.84 -2.20
C GLN A 25 -0.43 11.03 -0.93
N LEU A 26 0.26 11.29 0.18
CA LEU A 26 -0.04 10.65 1.47
C LEU A 26 -1.42 11.05 1.98
N GLU A 27 -1.80 12.31 1.86
CA GLU A 27 -3.11 12.82 2.25
C GLU A 27 -4.23 12.16 1.43
N ALA A 28 -4.09 12.11 0.10
CA ALA A 28 -5.05 11.43 -0.77
C ALA A 28 -5.20 9.94 -0.41
N VAL A 29 -4.11 9.24 -0.12
CA VAL A 29 -4.18 7.84 0.35
C VAL A 29 -4.90 7.75 1.70
N ALA A 30 -4.60 8.64 2.65
CA ALA A 30 -5.24 8.67 3.96
C ALA A 30 -6.75 8.94 3.87
N GLU A 31 -7.19 9.80 2.95
CA GLU A 31 -8.60 10.04 2.64
C GLU A 31 -9.29 8.74 2.20
N TYR A 32 -8.72 7.99 1.25
CA TYR A 32 -9.27 6.70 0.82
C TYR A 32 -9.36 5.68 1.95
N LEU A 33 -8.30 5.55 2.76
CA LEU A 33 -8.29 4.63 3.90
C LEU A 33 -9.35 5.00 4.96
N THR A 34 -9.65 6.28 5.09
CA THR A 34 -10.70 6.81 5.97
C THR A 34 -12.09 6.54 5.39
N LEU A 35 -12.30 6.85 4.11
CA LEU A 35 -13.55 6.62 3.38
C LEU A 35 -13.97 5.14 3.45
N TRP A 36 -13.02 4.24 3.23
CA TRP A 36 -13.26 2.79 3.29
C TRP A 36 -13.26 2.22 4.71
N ARG A 37 -13.06 3.05 5.74
CA ARG A 37 -13.04 2.65 7.16
C ARG A 37 -12.00 1.57 7.50
N VAL A 38 -10.92 1.48 6.72
CA VAL A 38 -9.83 0.48 6.90
C VAL A 38 -8.60 1.05 7.61
N ALA A 39 -8.62 2.31 8.02
CA ALA A 39 -7.51 2.94 8.75
C ALA A 39 -7.04 2.14 10.01
N PRO A 40 -7.93 1.53 10.83
CA PRO A 40 -7.49 0.67 11.93
C PRO A 40 -6.69 -0.56 11.46
N THR A 41 -7.13 -1.22 10.38
CA THR A 41 -6.46 -2.37 9.76
C THR A 41 -5.06 -2.01 9.28
N VAL A 42 -4.91 -0.85 8.63
CA VAL A 42 -3.60 -0.36 8.18
C VAL A 42 -2.67 -0.10 9.35
N ARG A 43 -3.13 0.60 10.38
CA ARG A 43 -2.34 0.85 11.60
C ARG A 43 -1.90 -0.44 12.29
N ALA A 44 -2.80 -1.43 12.37
CA ALA A 44 -2.48 -2.74 12.91
C ALA A 44 -1.44 -3.48 12.04
N GLY A 45 -1.63 -3.48 10.72
CA GLY A 45 -0.73 -4.11 9.74
C GLY A 45 0.68 -3.53 9.78
N ILE A 46 0.82 -2.21 9.94
CA ILE A 46 2.11 -1.55 10.10
C ILE A 46 2.79 -2.01 11.40
N ARG A 47 2.07 -2.02 12.53
CA ARG A 47 2.63 -2.44 13.83
C ARG A 47 3.02 -3.92 13.86
N SER A 48 2.29 -4.78 13.16
CA SER A 48 2.58 -6.21 13.07
C SER A 48 3.60 -6.56 11.98
N ALA A 49 4.07 -5.57 11.20
CA ALA A 49 4.98 -5.82 10.11
C ALA A 49 6.32 -6.39 10.62
N LYS A 50 6.90 -7.33 9.87
CA LYS A 50 8.19 -7.94 10.22
C LYS A 50 9.28 -6.86 10.37
N PRO A 51 10.21 -7.00 11.34
CA PRO A 51 11.24 -6.00 11.61
C PRO A 51 12.08 -5.60 10.39
N ARG A 52 12.25 -6.50 9.42
CA ARG A 52 13.02 -6.25 8.19
C ARG A 52 12.42 -5.14 7.30
N GLY A 53 11.14 -4.77 7.47
CA GLY A 53 10.51 -3.64 6.76
C GLY A 53 10.51 -3.72 5.22
N PRO A 54 10.00 -2.72 4.49
CA PRO A 54 10.16 -2.68 3.05
C PRO A 54 11.65 -2.42 2.71
N GLY A 55 12.17 -3.05 1.66
CA GLY A 55 13.60 -2.94 1.35
C GLY A 55 14.04 -3.84 0.20
N TYR A 56 15.33 -3.75 -0.15
CA TYR A 56 15.95 -4.68 -1.08
C TYR A 56 16.06 -6.08 -0.47
N THR A 57 15.88 -7.10 -1.30
CA THR A 57 16.12 -8.51 -0.95
C THR A 57 17.45 -8.96 -1.54
N GLY A 58 17.99 -10.08 -1.04
CA GLY A 58 19.12 -10.74 -1.70
C GLY A 58 18.79 -11.02 -3.16
N GLY A 59 19.75 -10.80 -4.06
CA GLY A 59 19.58 -11.01 -5.50
C GLY A 59 19.03 -9.82 -6.30
N GLY A 60 19.00 -8.61 -5.73
CA GLY A 60 18.60 -7.39 -6.46
C GLY A 60 17.08 -7.17 -6.57
N GLY A 61 16.29 -8.06 -5.97
CA GLY A 61 14.85 -7.87 -5.82
C GLY A 61 14.50 -6.81 -4.77
N ALA A 62 13.24 -6.40 -4.76
CA ALA A 62 12.71 -5.49 -3.76
C ALA A 62 11.43 -6.05 -3.13
N ARG A 63 11.21 -5.72 -1.87
CA ARG A 63 10.09 -6.20 -1.07
C ARG A 63 9.30 -5.03 -0.51
N ALA A 64 7.99 -5.06 -0.76
CA ALA A 64 7.03 -4.20 -0.08
C ALA A 64 6.52 -4.85 1.21
N VAL A 65 5.98 -4.02 2.11
CA VAL A 65 5.07 -4.52 3.15
C VAL A 65 3.65 -4.46 2.57
N THR A 66 3.05 -5.63 2.41
CA THR A 66 1.69 -5.78 1.85
C THR A 66 0.69 -5.93 2.99
N ILE A 67 -0.26 -5.00 3.08
CA ILE A 67 -1.34 -5.04 4.06
C ILE A 67 -2.64 -5.37 3.31
N PRO A 68 -3.32 -6.49 3.63
CA PRO A 68 -4.62 -6.79 3.06
C PRO A 68 -5.65 -5.79 3.58
N LEU A 69 -6.43 -5.21 2.67
CA LEU A 69 -7.52 -4.32 2.99
C LEU A 69 -8.84 -5.05 2.77
N ASP A 70 -9.61 -5.17 3.85
CA ASP A 70 -10.98 -5.65 3.83
C ASP A 70 -11.90 -4.50 3.40
N VAL A 71 -11.96 -4.29 2.09
CA VAL A 71 -12.82 -3.30 1.47
C VAL A 71 -13.93 -4.03 0.72
N ALA A 72 -15.18 -3.64 0.99
CA ALA A 72 -16.29 -4.01 0.14
C ALA A 72 -16.16 -3.22 -1.17
N VAL A 73 -15.51 -3.81 -2.17
CA VAL A 73 -15.59 -3.30 -3.53
C VAL A 73 -16.90 -3.83 -4.09
N GLU A 74 -17.93 -2.99 -4.16
CA GLU A 74 -19.11 -3.30 -4.94
C GLU A 74 -18.68 -3.40 -6.41
N GLY A 75 -18.58 -4.64 -6.88
CA GLY A 75 -17.85 -4.98 -8.09
C GLY A 75 -17.50 -6.45 -8.06
N VAL A 76 -18.53 -7.28 -8.15
CA VAL A 76 -18.39 -8.67 -8.61
C VAL A 76 -17.53 -8.57 -9.87
N ARG A 77 -16.35 -9.21 -9.92
CA ARG A 77 -15.80 -9.59 -11.21
C ARG A 77 -16.89 -10.45 -11.81
N SER A 78 -17.64 -9.89 -12.75
CA SER A 78 -18.78 -10.55 -13.36
C SER A 78 -18.36 -11.97 -13.68
N SER A 79 -19.02 -12.95 -13.04
CA SER A 79 -18.78 -14.39 -13.19
C SER A 79 -18.98 -14.89 -14.63
N GLU A 80 -19.26 -13.97 -15.55
CA GLU A 80 -19.39 -14.13 -16.99
C GLU A 80 -18.13 -14.66 -17.68
N TRP A 81 -16.94 -14.53 -17.08
CA TRP A 81 -15.68 -15.04 -17.68
C TRP A 81 -15.19 -16.36 -17.09
N ASP A 82 -15.89 -16.92 -16.09
CA ASP A 82 -15.55 -18.22 -15.48
C ASP A 82 -16.15 -19.43 -16.23
N THR A 83 -16.67 -19.24 -17.44
CA THR A 83 -17.35 -20.29 -18.23
C THR A 83 -16.67 -20.66 -19.56
N PHE A 84 -15.34 -20.56 -19.66
CA PHE A 84 -14.58 -21.14 -20.78
C PHE A 84 -13.52 -22.13 -20.32
#